data_AF-A0AAV4IC39-F1
#
_entry.id   AF-A0AAV4IC39-F1
#
_cell.length_a   1.000
_cell.length_b   1.000
_cell.length_c   1.000
_cell.angle_alpha   90.00
_cell.angle_beta   90.00
_cell.angle_gamma   90.00
#
_symmetry.space_group_name_H-M   'P 1'
#
loop_
_entity.id
_entity.type
_entity.pdbx_description
1 polymer ?
#
loop_
_entity_poly.entity_id
_entity_poly.type
_entity_poly.pdbx_seq_one_letter_code
_entity_poly.pdbx_strand_id
1 'polypeptide(L)'
;MGNWLQPVLEAERMLAELYTCLWRAPEVLRSQASRDNREADIYSFGIILSEVITRECPFSVEKVYLTTSEILEKVRSESNPPFRPAVEVSIKMSAMKDLMEKCWQEIPKDRPSAHTVKANIKRIALSLGETGNLLDNLMRRMELYANNLERMVEDKTAELRDEKKRSEELLYQILPR
;
A
#
# COMPACT_ATOMS: atom_id res chain seq x y z
N MET A 1 3.57 -43.44 9.74
CA MET A 1 3.21 -42.38 8.78
C MET A 1 4.04 -41.16 9.12
N GLY A 2 4.96 -40.76 8.24
CA GLY A 2 5.75 -39.53 8.44
C GLY A 2 4.86 -38.30 8.38
N ASN A 3 5.16 -37.28 9.18
CA ASN A 3 4.41 -36.04 9.21
C ASN A 3 4.75 -35.18 7.98
N TRP A 4 4.12 -35.50 6.84
CA TRP A 4 4.29 -34.79 5.57
C TRP A 4 3.89 -33.31 5.61
N LEU A 5 3.22 -32.87 6.67
CA LEU A 5 2.86 -31.47 6.89
C LEU A 5 4.02 -30.63 7.44
N GLN A 6 5.02 -31.26 8.09
CA GLN A 6 6.14 -30.55 8.71
C GLN A 6 6.93 -29.68 7.72
N PRO A 7 7.34 -30.18 6.53
CA PRO A 7 8.12 -29.39 5.58
C PRO A 7 7.30 -28.26 4.96
N VAL A 8 5.98 -28.44 4.81
CA VAL A 8 5.07 -27.42 4.27
C VAL A 8 4.93 -26.26 5.26
N LEU A 9 4.69 -26.57 6.54
CA LEU A 9 4.59 -25.56 7.60
C LEU A 9 5.90 -24.79 7.80
N GLU A 10 7.05 -25.47 7.67
CA GLU A 10 8.37 -24.82 7.71
C GLU A 10 8.59 -23.88 6.52
N ALA A 11 8.21 -24.29 5.32
CA ALA A 11 8.28 -23.44 4.13
C ALA A 11 7.36 -22.21 4.25
N GLU A 12 6.13 -22.38 4.74
CA GLU A 12 5.19 -21.28 5.00
C GLU A 12 5.74 -20.28 6.03
N ARG A 13 6.35 -20.79 7.12
CA ARG A 13 6.99 -19.95 8.13
C ARG A 13 8.17 -19.16 7.56
N MET A 14 9.03 -19.81 6.78
CA MET A 14 10.15 -19.13 6.11
C MET A 14 9.68 -18.05 5.15
N LEU A 15 8.63 -18.31 4.38
CA LEU A 15 8.04 -17.31 3.50
C LEU A 15 7.48 -16.13 4.31
N ALA A 16 6.74 -16.38 5.38
CA ALA A 16 6.23 -15.34 6.25
C ALA A 16 7.36 -14.48 6.84
N GLU A 17 8.44 -15.10 7.31
CA GLU A 17 9.63 -14.39 7.82
C GLU A 17 10.26 -13.50 6.73
N LEU A 18 10.42 -14.01 5.50
CA LEU A 18 10.93 -13.24 4.36
C LEU A 18 10.01 -12.06 4.03
N TYR A 19 8.69 -12.26 4.03
CA TYR A 19 7.73 -11.18 3.79
C TYR A 19 7.87 -10.06 4.82
N THR A 20 7.99 -10.39 6.11
CA THR A 20 8.17 -9.37 7.17
C THR A 20 9.47 -8.56 7.02
N CYS A 21 10.45 -9.06 6.27
CA CYS A 21 11.70 -8.34 6.02
C CYS A 21 11.57 -7.22 5.00
N LEU A 22 10.48 -7.14 4.22
CA LEU A 22 10.28 -6.10 3.19
C LEU A 22 10.23 -4.66 3.76
N TRP A 23 9.90 -4.53 5.05
CA TRP A 23 9.89 -3.25 5.76
C TRP A 23 11.21 -2.92 6.44
N ARG A 24 12.14 -3.88 6.54
CA ARG A 24 13.38 -3.68 7.28
C ARG A 24 14.34 -2.79 6.50
N ALA A 25 15.01 -1.92 7.25
CA ALA A 25 16.04 -1.04 6.73
C ALA A 25 17.24 -1.83 6.18
N PRO A 26 17.94 -1.30 5.15
CA PRO A 26 19.06 -1.99 4.51
C PRO A 26 20.16 -2.39 5.50
N GLU A 27 20.48 -1.54 6.47
CA GLU A 27 21.48 -1.81 7.51
C GLU A 27 21.08 -2.95 8.46
N VAL A 28 19.78 -3.11 8.72
CA VAL A 28 19.21 -4.20 9.52
C VAL A 28 19.19 -5.51 8.70
N LEU A 29 19.07 -5.42 7.38
CA LEU A 29 19.21 -6.58 6.50
C LEU A 29 20.69 -7.01 6.35
N ARG A 30 21.66 -6.09 6.45
CA ARG A 30 23.10 -6.37 6.36
C ARG A 30 23.70 -6.90 7.65
N SER A 31 23.21 -6.47 8.81
CA SER A 31 23.79 -6.81 10.13
C SER A 31 22.72 -7.12 11.17
N GLN A 32 23.04 -7.94 12.17
CA GLN A 32 22.21 -8.00 13.38
C GLN A 32 22.28 -6.63 14.06
N ALA A 33 21.15 -5.92 13.97
CA ALA A 33 20.96 -4.53 14.31
C ALA A 33 21.71 -4.04 15.57
N SER A 34 22.18 -2.79 15.52
CA SER A 34 22.64 -2.05 16.70
C SER A 34 21.52 -1.93 17.74
N ARG A 35 21.89 -1.68 19.01
CA ARG A 35 20.91 -1.50 20.11
C ARG A 35 19.94 -0.33 19.92
N ASP A 36 20.25 0.62 19.03
CA ASP A 36 19.37 1.74 18.69
C ASP A 36 18.90 1.57 17.24
N ASN A 37 17.58 1.44 17.08
CA ASN A 37 16.90 1.13 15.81
C ASN A 37 15.92 2.22 15.40
N ARG A 38 15.98 3.41 16.01
CA ARG A 38 15.04 4.50 15.74
C ARG A 38 15.02 4.88 14.26
N GLU A 39 16.19 4.96 13.63
CA GLU A 39 16.32 5.29 12.21
C GLU A 39 15.79 4.15 11.32
N ALA A 40 15.90 2.90 11.77
CA ALA A 40 15.32 1.74 11.07
C ALA A 40 13.79 1.72 11.17
N ASP A 41 13.22 2.15 12.29
CA ASP A 41 11.77 2.36 12.43
C ASP A 41 11.28 3.46 11.48
N ILE A 42 12.06 4.54 11.30
CA ILE A 42 11.74 5.60 10.34
C ILE A 42 11.77 5.08 8.89
N TYR A 43 12.73 4.22 8.54
CA TYR A 43 12.74 3.55 7.24
C TYR A 43 11.47 2.71 7.05
N SER A 44 11.13 1.90 8.04
CA SER A 44 9.95 1.03 8.01
C SER A 44 8.68 1.86 7.83
N PHE A 45 8.60 3.01 8.51
CA PHE A 45 7.53 3.99 8.35
C PHE A 45 7.47 4.55 6.91
N GLY A 46 8.61 4.79 6.26
CA GLY A 46 8.66 5.20 4.85
C GLY A 46 8.04 4.16 3.91
N ILE A 47 8.35 2.87 4.12
CA ILE A 47 7.73 1.78 3.36
C ILE A 47 6.22 1.73 3.60
N ILE A 48 5.77 1.82 4.86
CA ILE A 48 4.34 1.87 5.20
C ILE A 48 3.65 3.08 4.56
N LEU A 49 4.33 4.23 4.53
CA LEU A 49 3.78 5.43 3.91
C LEU A 49 3.58 5.22 2.40
N SER A 50 4.47 4.48 1.73
CA SER A 50 4.26 4.09 0.32
C SER A 50 2.99 3.28 0.14
N GLU A 51 2.74 2.27 0.99
CA GLU A 51 1.53 1.44 0.93
C GLU A 51 0.26 2.25 1.16
N VAL A 52 0.31 3.21 2.09
CA VAL A 52 -0.84 4.09 2.39
C VAL A 52 -1.16 4.99 1.19
N ILE A 53 -0.13 5.49 0.50
CA ILE A 53 -0.28 6.37 -0.66
C ILE A 53 -0.79 5.58 -1.87
N THR A 54 -0.17 4.44 -2.18
CA THR A 54 -0.49 3.65 -3.38
C THR A 54 -1.71 2.76 -3.18
N ARG A 55 -2.05 2.42 -1.94
CA ARG A 55 -3.04 1.39 -1.56
C ARG A 55 -2.64 -0.01 -2.02
N GLU A 56 -1.34 -0.24 -2.14
CA GLU A 56 -0.77 -1.51 -2.58
C GLU A 56 0.21 -2.06 -1.53
N CYS A 57 0.53 -3.34 -1.65
CA CYS A 57 1.57 -4.00 -0.84
C CYS A 57 2.97 -3.41 -1.11
N PRO A 58 3.94 -3.55 -0.19
CA PRO A 58 5.28 -3.02 -0.42
C PRO A 58 5.92 -3.71 -1.62
N PHE A 59 6.59 -2.92 -2.47
CA PHE A 59 7.23 -3.37 -3.72
C PHE A 59 6.24 -4.07 -4.68
N SER A 60 4.99 -3.63 -4.74
CA SER A 60 3.95 -4.22 -5.60
C SER A 60 4.34 -4.25 -7.08
N VAL A 61 4.93 -3.17 -7.58
CA VAL A 61 5.41 -3.04 -8.97
C VAL A 61 6.54 -4.02 -9.24
N GLU A 62 7.53 -4.07 -8.35
CA GLU A 62 8.69 -4.94 -8.50
C GLU A 62 8.33 -6.42 -8.37
N LYS A 63 7.33 -6.75 -7.54
CA LYS A 63 6.81 -8.12 -7.36
C LYS A 63 6.19 -8.72 -8.62
N VAL A 64 5.92 -7.92 -9.65
CA VAL A 64 5.48 -8.41 -10.96
C VAL A 64 6.59 -9.22 -11.65
N TYR A 65 7.86 -8.92 -11.37
CA TYR A 65 9.01 -9.52 -12.05
C TYR A 65 10.15 -9.97 -11.12
N LEU A 66 10.06 -9.73 -9.81
CA LEU A 66 11.03 -10.17 -8.81
C LEU A 66 10.36 -10.94 -7.67
N THR A 67 11.05 -11.95 -7.16
CA THR A 67 10.69 -12.64 -5.92
C THR A 67 11.01 -11.78 -4.69
N THR A 68 10.38 -12.07 -3.56
CA THR A 68 10.68 -11.43 -2.27
C THR A 68 12.17 -11.52 -1.92
N SER A 69 12.81 -12.65 -2.21
CA SER A 69 14.25 -12.84 -1.95
C SER A 69 15.11 -11.90 -2.80
N GLU A 70 14.83 -11.79 -4.09
CA GLU A 70 15.57 -10.89 -5.00
C GLU A 70 15.37 -9.42 -4.64
N ILE A 71 14.17 -9.04 -4.22
CA ILE A 71 13.88 -7.70 -3.70
C ILE A 71 14.75 -7.41 -2.47
N LEU A 72 14.78 -8.33 -1.50
CA LEU A 72 15.59 -8.16 -0.28
C LEU A 72 17.09 -8.08 -0.58
N GLU A 73 17.60 -8.88 -1.50
CA GLU A 73 19.01 -8.80 -1.93
C GLU A 73 19.32 -7.44 -2.59
N LYS A 74 18.41 -6.92 -3.43
CA LYS A 74 18.57 -5.59 -4.03
C LYS A 74 18.52 -4.47 -2.99
N VAL A 75 17.59 -4.52 -2.03
CA VAL A 75 17.53 -3.56 -0.90
C VAL A 75 18.82 -3.65 -0.07
N ARG A 76 19.30 -4.86 0.19
CA ARG A 76 20.55 -5.10 0.91
C ARG A 76 21.77 -4.56 0.15
N SER A 77 21.77 -4.58 -1.18
CA SER A 77 22.90 -4.09 -1.98
C SER A 77 23.07 -2.56 -1.92
N GLU A 78 24.31 -2.08 -1.82
CA GLU A 78 24.66 -0.65 -1.87
C GLU A 78 24.63 -0.14 -3.32
N SER A 79 23.44 -0.03 -3.88
CA SER A 79 23.18 0.53 -5.22
C SER A 79 23.08 2.06 -5.22
N ASN A 80 23.40 2.70 -6.34
CA ASN A 80 23.21 4.13 -6.55
C ASN A 80 22.48 4.38 -7.89
N PRO A 81 21.20 4.82 -7.87
CA PRO A 81 20.38 5.09 -6.70
C PRO A 81 20.04 3.80 -5.90
N PRO A 82 19.79 3.92 -4.58
CA PRO A 82 19.38 2.78 -3.76
C PRO A 82 18.06 2.18 -4.27
N PHE A 83 17.96 0.84 -4.24
CA PHE A 83 16.73 0.16 -4.63
C PHE A 83 15.60 0.39 -3.61
N ARG A 84 14.49 1.00 -4.06
CA ARG A 84 13.31 1.37 -3.27
C ARG A 84 12.04 1.09 -4.07
N PRO A 85 10.86 0.99 -3.43
CA PRO A 85 9.60 0.80 -4.14
C PRO A 85 9.35 1.91 -5.16
N ALA A 86 8.93 1.56 -6.38
CA ALA A 86 8.42 2.51 -7.34
C ALA A 86 7.08 3.08 -6.85
N VAL A 87 6.99 4.41 -6.77
CA VAL A 87 5.80 5.11 -6.29
C VAL A 87 5.48 6.28 -7.21
N GLU A 88 4.34 6.18 -7.90
CA GLU A 88 3.78 7.25 -8.72
C GLU A 88 2.61 7.92 -7.99
N VAL A 89 2.61 9.25 -7.93
CA VAL A 89 1.59 10.02 -7.21
C VAL A 89 1.15 11.24 -8.01
N SER A 90 -0.08 11.69 -7.75
CA SER A 90 -0.55 12.99 -8.25
C SER A 90 0.25 14.16 -7.67
N ILE A 91 0.26 15.30 -8.35
CA ILE A 91 0.95 16.53 -7.91
C ILE A 91 0.57 16.93 -6.48
N LYS A 92 -0.70 16.71 -6.08
CA LYS A 92 -1.20 17.01 -4.73
C LYS A 92 -0.49 16.22 -3.63
N MET A 93 0.02 15.03 -3.93
CA MET A 93 0.68 14.13 -2.97
C MET A 93 2.22 14.21 -3.04
N SER A 94 2.77 15.10 -3.88
CA SER A 94 4.22 15.30 -4.02
C SER A 94 4.95 15.51 -2.69
N ALA A 95 4.43 16.40 -1.83
CA ALA A 95 5.02 16.66 -0.52
C ALA A 95 5.02 15.42 0.40
N MET A 96 4.03 14.54 0.26
CA MET A 96 4.00 13.28 1.02
C MET A 96 5.00 12.27 0.45
N LYS A 97 5.14 12.19 -0.88
CA LYS A 97 6.17 11.39 -1.55
C LYS A 97 7.57 11.83 -1.16
N ASP A 98 7.83 13.13 -1.09
CA ASP A 98 9.13 13.66 -0.65
C ASP A 98 9.44 13.28 0.81
N LEU A 99 8.44 13.31 1.70
CA LEU A 99 8.62 12.89 3.08
C LEU A 99 8.92 11.39 3.19
N MET A 100 8.14 10.57 2.47
CA MET A 100 8.36 9.14 2.34
C MET A 100 9.78 8.84 1.86
N GLU A 101 10.25 9.55 0.83
CA GLU A 101 11.60 9.36 0.29
C GLU A 101 12.71 9.76 1.26
N LYS A 102 12.48 10.76 2.10
CA LYS A 102 13.39 11.11 3.20
C LYS A 102 13.42 10.05 4.30
N CYS A 103 12.30 9.37 4.55
CA CYS A 103 12.23 8.32 5.57
C CYS A 103 13.04 7.08 5.19
N TRP A 104 13.12 6.72 3.90
CA TRP A 104 13.82 5.51 3.45
C TRP A 104 15.23 5.74 2.89
N GLN A 105 15.90 6.83 3.29
CA GLN A 105 17.28 7.10 2.86
C GLN A 105 18.21 5.93 3.21
N GLU A 106 19.19 5.68 2.34
CA GLU A 106 20.16 4.60 2.51
C GLU A 106 20.96 4.76 3.80
N ILE A 107 21.44 5.98 4.05
CA ILE A 107 22.21 6.32 5.23
C ILE A 107 21.24 6.60 6.40
N PRO A 108 21.32 5.87 7.54
CA PRO A 108 20.37 6.02 8.65
C PRO A 108 20.28 7.43 9.22
N LYS A 109 21.43 8.11 9.39
CA LYS A 109 21.52 9.48 9.92
C LYS A 109 20.89 10.56 9.03
N ASP A 110 20.66 10.27 7.74
CA ASP A 110 20.06 11.22 6.81
C ASP A 110 18.52 11.16 6.88
N ARG A 111 17.97 10.18 7.60
CA ARG A 111 16.54 10.04 7.83
C ARG A 111 16.07 11.05 8.89
N PRO A 112 14.86 11.61 8.76
CA PRO A 112 14.31 12.54 9.73
C PRO A 112 13.96 11.83 11.06
N SER A 113 14.03 12.56 12.18
CA SER A 113 13.51 12.06 13.45
C SER A 113 11.99 11.84 13.41
N ALA A 114 11.46 10.96 14.26
CA ALA A 114 10.01 10.76 14.40
C ALA A 114 9.25 12.05 14.70
N HIS A 115 9.86 12.96 15.48
CA HIS A 115 9.28 14.28 15.77
C HIS A 115 9.17 15.13 14.49
N THR A 116 10.22 15.14 13.69
CA THR A 116 10.26 15.82 12.39
C THR A 116 9.24 15.25 11.42
N VAL A 117 9.13 13.91 11.33
CA VAL A 117 8.12 13.23 10.49
C VAL A 117 6.71 13.67 10.90
N LYS A 118 6.38 13.59 12.20
CA LYS A 118 5.07 14.01 12.72
C LYS A 118 4.73 15.46 12.40
N ALA A 119 5.70 16.37 12.55
CA ALA A 119 5.52 17.78 12.23
C ALA A 119 5.26 18.02 10.73
N ASN A 120 5.98 17.30 9.85
CA ASN A 120 5.77 17.38 8.40
C ASN A 120 4.40 16.83 8.00
N ILE A 121 3.97 15.68 8.52
CA ILE A 121 2.65 15.12 8.25
C ILE A 121 1.54 16.11 8.62
N LYS A 122 1.63 16.72 9.81
CA LYS A 122 0.68 17.76 10.22
C LYS A 122 0.64 18.93 9.24
N ARG A 123 1.80 19.42 8.81
CA ARG A 123 1.87 20.52 7.84
C ARG A 123 1.27 20.15 6.50
N ILE A 124 1.57 18.95 5.99
CA ILE A 124 1.03 18.44 4.72
C ILE A 124 -0.51 18.30 4.82
N ALA A 125 -1.02 17.70 5.90
CA ALA A 125 -2.46 17.55 6.13
C ALA A 125 -3.19 18.90 6.14
N LEU A 126 -2.61 19.92 6.82
CA LEU A 126 -3.13 21.28 6.80
C LEU A 126 -3.16 21.87 5.38
N SER A 127 -2.09 21.67 4.59
CA SER A 127 -2.02 22.17 3.20
C SER A 127 -3.02 21.50 2.25
N LEU A 128 -3.43 20.27 2.57
CA LEU A 128 -4.44 19.52 1.80
C LEU A 128 -5.88 19.88 2.20
N GLY A 129 -6.07 20.78 3.18
CA GLY A 129 -7.39 21.11 3.70
C GLY A 129 -7.99 19.99 4.54
N GLU A 130 -7.20 19.00 4.95
CA GLU A 130 -7.61 17.92 5.85
C GLU A 130 -7.50 18.40 7.31
N THR A 131 -8.27 19.44 7.64
CA THR A 131 -8.42 19.93 9.01
C THR A 131 -9.56 19.16 9.68
N GLY A 132 -9.22 18.17 10.50
CA GLY A 132 -10.21 17.43 11.28
C GLY A 132 -9.55 16.36 12.13
N ASN A 133 -10.22 15.93 13.20
CA ASN A 133 -9.82 14.72 13.91
C ASN A 133 -9.80 13.57 12.88
N LEU A 134 -8.91 12.58 13.03
CA LEU A 134 -8.83 11.46 12.07
C LEU A 134 -10.21 10.84 11.80
N LEU A 135 -11.05 10.78 12.84
CA LEU A 135 -12.43 10.31 12.77
C LEU A 135 -13.32 11.15 11.84
N ASP A 136 -13.21 12.47 11.86
CA ASP A 136 -14.03 13.37 11.03
C ASP A 136 -13.68 13.21 9.54
N ASN A 137 -12.39 13.06 9.24
CA ASN A 137 -11.92 12.79 7.89
C ASN A 137 -12.37 11.40 7.40
N LEU A 138 -12.33 10.38 8.27
CA LEU A 138 -12.82 9.05 7.95
C LEU A 138 -14.33 9.03 7.71
N MET A 139 -15.12 9.67 8.57
CA MET A 139 -16.57 9.77 8.43
C MET A 139 -16.95 10.43 7.11
N ARG A 140 -16.31 11.55 6.77
CA ARG A 140 -16.55 12.25 5.50
C ARG A 140 -16.21 11.38 4.28
N ARG A 141 -15.12 10.62 4.32
CA ARG A 141 -14.75 9.71 3.22
C ARG A 141 -15.73 8.55 3.10
N MET A 142 -16.13 7.95 4.23
CA MET A 142 -17.13 6.87 4.24
C MET A 142 -18.46 7.32 3.66
N GLU A 143 -18.93 8.50 4.03
CA GLU A 143 -20.15 9.09 3.51
C GLU A 143 -20.06 9.31 1.99
N LEU A 144 -18.91 9.81 1.50
CA LEU A 144 -18.68 9.98 0.07
C LEU A 144 -18.71 8.65 -0.70
N TYR A 145 -18.10 7.60 -0.13
CA TYR A 145 -18.11 6.26 -0.75
C TYR A 145 -19.51 5.65 -0.75
N ALA A 146 -20.26 5.76 0.35
CA ALA A 146 -21.63 5.28 0.44
C ALA A 146 -22.51 5.93 -0.64
N ASN A 147 -22.48 7.27 -0.74
CA ASN A 147 -23.25 8.01 -1.73
C ASN A 147 -22.86 7.64 -3.17
N ASN A 148 -21.57 7.47 -3.45
CA ASN A 148 -21.12 7.08 -4.78
C ASN A 148 -21.52 5.63 -5.14
N LEU A 149 -21.47 4.72 -4.16
CA LEU A 149 -21.86 3.34 -4.36
C LEU A 149 -23.37 3.22 -4.58
N GLU A 150 -24.18 3.95 -3.80
CA GLU A 150 -25.64 4.01 -3.99
C GLU A 150 -25.98 4.46 -5.42
N ARG A 151 -25.37 5.55 -5.88
CA ARG A 151 -25.59 6.04 -7.26
C ARG A 151 -25.23 4.97 -8.30
N MET A 152 -24.07 4.32 -8.13
CA MET A 152 -23.62 3.27 -9.06
C MET A 152 -24.55 2.05 -9.07
N VAL A 153 -25.08 1.68 -7.91
CA VAL A 153 -26.07 0.60 -7.78
C VAL A 153 -27.39 1.00 -8.43
N GLU A 154 -27.86 2.23 -8.25
CA GLU A 154 -29.07 2.74 -8.89
C GLU A 154 -28.96 2.71 -10.42
N ASP A 155 -27.88 3.27 -10.97
CA ASP A 155 -27.63 3.29 -12.42
C ASP A 155 -27.61 1.87 -12.98
N LYS A 156 -26.87 0.95 -12.34
CA LYS A 156 -26.78 -0.44 -12.81
C LYS A 156 -28.10 -1.19 -12.69
N THR A 157 -28.87 -0.90 -11.65
CA THR A 157 -30.20 -1.49 -11.46
C THR A 157 -31.18 -1.00 -12.51
N ALA A 158 -31.11 0.28 -12.90
CA ALA A 158 -31.92 0.84 -13.97
C ALA A 158 -31.59 0.19 -15.34
N GLU A 159 -30.31 0.09 -15.69
CA GLU A 159 -29.85 -0.59 -16.91
C GLU A 159 -30.36 -2.04 -16.99
N LEU A 160 -30.24 -2.79 -15.89
CA LEU A 160 -30.70 -4.18 -15.84
C LEU A 160 -32.23 -4.30 -15.99
N ARG A 161 -33.00 -3.35 -15.46
CA ARG A 161 -34.45 -3.34 -15.64
C ARG A 161 -34.84 -3.11 -17.10
N ASP A 162 -34.16 -2.18 -17.77
CA ASP A 162 -34.43 -1.89 -19.19
C ASP A 162 -34.02 -3.07 -20.08
N GLU A 163 -32.87 -3.69 -19.83
CA GLU A 163 -32.41 -4.87 -20.55
C GLU A 163 -33.38 -6.05 -20.37
N LYS A 164 -33.84 -6.28 -19.13
CA LYS A 164 -34.85 -7.30 -18.81
C LYS A 164 -36.15 -7.05 -19.57
N LYS A 165 -36.65 -5.82 -19.58
CA LYS A 165 -37.88 -5.45 -20.29
C LYS A 165 -37.75 -5.72 -21.79
N ARG A 166 -36.63 -5.34 -22.42
CA ARG A 166 -36.37 -5.64 -23.84
C ARG A 166 -36.35 -7.14 -24.12
N SER A 167 -35.72 -7.92 -23.24
CA SER A 167 -35.67 -9.38 -23.35
C SER A 167 -37.07 -10.01 -23.25
N GLU A 168 -37.89 -9.56 -22.31
CA GLU A 168 -39.28 -10.03 -22.15
C GLU A 168 -40.15 -9.66 -23.36
N GLU A 169 -40.06 -8.43 -23.86
CA GLU A 169 -40.78 -7.98 -25.07
C GLU A 169 -40.43 -8.83 -26.30
N LEU A 170 -39.15 -9.13 -26.50
CA LEU A 170 -38.69 -10.00 -27.57
C LEU A 170 -39.22 -11.43 -27.40
N LEU A 171 -39.24 -11.96 -26.17
CA LEU A 171 -39.80 -13.27 -25.87
C LEU A 171 -41.28 -13.37 -26.25
N TYR A 172 -42.08 -12.35 -25.91
CA TYR A 172 -43.51 -12.30 -26.27
C TYR A 172 -43.76 -12.29 -27.79
N GLN A 173 -42.81 -11.79 -28.58
CA GLN A 173 -42.91 -11.79 -30.05
C GLN A 173 -42.59 -13.16 -30.68
N ILE A 174 -41.85 -14.03 -29.98
CA ILE A 174 -41.37 -15.32 -30.49
C ILE A 174 -42.27 -16.50 -30.05
N LEU A 175 -43.15 -16.30 -29.06
CA LEU A 175 -44.10 -17.33 -28.62
C LEU A 175 -45.23 -17.55 -29.65
N PRO A 176 -45.49 -18.80 -30.12
CA PRO A 176 -46.60 -19.10 -31.01
C PRO A 176 -47.96 -18.90 -30.30
N ARG A 177 -49.00 -18.50 -31.03
CA ARG A 177 -50.39 -18.46 -30.54
C ARG A 177 -50.98 -19.85 -30.36
#